data_AF-A0A9P6W3K7-F1
#
_entry.id   AF-A0A9P6W3K7-F1
#
_cell.length_a   1.000
_cell.length_b   1.000
_cell.length_c   1.000
_cell.angle_alpha   90.00
_cell.angle_beta   90.00
_cell.angle_gamma   90.00
#
_symmetry.space_group_name_H-M   'P 1'
#
loop_
_entity.id
_entity.type
_entity.pdbx_description
1 polymer ?
#
loop_
_entity_poly.entity_id
_entity_poly.type
_entity_poly.pdbx_seq_one_letter_code
_entity_poly.pdbx_strand_id
1 'polypeptide(L)'
;MDFKRLTSFKLDYAPQYHITKYISTRTKLQLVHINHKSSPLVQGYFAVATECLTDSGTPHTLEHLIFMGSKKFPYKGFLDTAGNLCMSSTNAWTATDQTVYTLTSAGWTGFKKLLPVYLDHILNPTLSDEACLTEVHHIDPEKLTDKGVVYS
;
A
#
# COMPACT_ATOMS: atom_id res chain seq x y z
N MET A 1 -24.68 -8.56 -0.08
CA MET A 1 -23.57 -7.62 0.19
C MET A 1 -22.46 -8.38 0.89
N ASP A 2 -21.24 -8.36 0.34
CA ASP A 2 -20.09 -9.13 0.82
C ASP A 2 -19.45 -8.60 2.12
N PHE A 3 -19.94 -7.46 2.65
CA PHE A 3 -19.49 -6.85 3.89
C PHE A 3 -20.63 -6.68 4.89
N LYS A 4 -20.40 -7.13 6.13
CA LYS A 4 -21.29 -6.94 7.28
C LYS A 4 -20.80 -5.75 8.11
N ARG A 5 -21.69 -4.81 8.44
CA ARG A 5 -21.38 -3.71 9.38
C ARG A 5 -21.28 -4.26 10.80
N LEU A 6 -20.21 -3.90 11.51
CA LEU A 6 -19.95 -4.31 12.90
C LEU A 6 -20.34 -3.20 13.89
N THR A 7 -19.89 -1.98 13.65
CA THR A 7 -20.19 -0.82 14.52
C THR A 7 -20.21 0.47 13.71
N SER A 8 -20.93 1.48 14.19
CA SER A 8 -21.02 2.80 13.59
C SER A 8 -21.34 3.84 14.66
N PHE A 9 -20.48 4.83 14.84
CA PHE A 9 -20.61 5.83 15.90
C PHE A 9 -19.89 7.13 15.54
N LYS A 10 -20.20 8.19 16.30
CA LYS A 10 -19.47 9.47 16.28
C LYS A 10 -18.58 9.55 17.51
N LEU A 11 -17.51 10.33 17.41
CA LEU A 11 -16.63 10.60 18.55
C LEU A 11 -17.15 11.79 19.35
N ASP A 12 -17.29 11.64 20.66
CA ASP A 12 -17.82 12.71 21.52
C ASP A 12 -16.91 13.96 21.53
N TYR A 13 -15.59 13.75 21.55
CA TYR A 13 -14.59 14.82 21.52
C TYR A 13 -14.31 15.35 20.10
N ALA A 14 -14.79 14.66 19.05
CA ALA A 14 -14.57 15.04 17.66
C ALA A 14 -15.79 14.69 16.78
N PRO A 15 -16.95 15.34 17.00
CA PRO A 15 -18.23 14.95 16.42
C PRO A 15 -18.31 15.13 14.89
N GLN A 16 -17.32 15.81 14.29
CA GLN A 16 -17.15 15.95 12.85
C GLN A 16 -16.68 14.66 12.16
N TYR A 17 -16.23 13.67 12.92
CA TYR A 17 -15.85 12.35 12.41
C TYR A 17 -16.95 11.33 12.69
N HIS A 18 -17.28 10.55 11.66
CA HIS A 18 -18.18 9.39 11.77
C HIS A 18 -17.41 8.14 11.38
N ILE A 19 -17.25 7.21 12.33
CA ILE A 19 -16.49 5.97 12.13
C ILE A 19 -17.47 4.83 11.91
N THR A 20 -17.22 4.02 10.87
CA THR A 20 -17.96 2.79 10.64
C THR A 20 -17.02 1.64 10.31
N LYS A 21 -17.16 0.52 11.02
CA LYS A 21 -16.37 -0.70 10.79
C LYS A 21 -17.22 -1.75 10.09
N TYR A 22 -16.64 -2.38 9.08
CA TYR A 22 -17.20 -3.49 8.32
C TYR A 22 -16.25 -4.68 8.35
N ILE A 23 -16.79 -5.87 8.11
CA ILE A 23 -16.02 -7.09 7.89
C ILE A 23 -16.54 -7.84 6.67
N SER A 24 -15.65 -8.31 5.81
CA SER A 24 -16.04 -9.17 4.70
C SER A 24 -16.57 -10.51 5.24
N THR A 25 -17.73 -10.95 4.78
CA THR A 25 -18.28 -12.26 5.16
C THR A 25 -17.46 -13.40 4.58
N ARG A 26 -16.85 -13.18 3.41
CA ARG A 26 -16.01 -14.13 2.67
C ARG A 26 -14.57 -14.20 3.19
N THR A 27 -13.85 -13.08 3.18
CA THR A 27 -12.39 -13.07 3.45
C THR A 27 -12.02 -12.64 4.88
N LYS A 28 -13.00 -12.16 5.65
CA LYS A 28 -12.80 -11.54 6.97
C LYS A 28 -11.97 -10.24 6.95
N LEU A 29 -11.65 -9.71 5.78
CA LEU A 29 -11.04 -8.38 5.62
C LEU A 29 -11.85 -7.33 6.41
N GLN A 30 -11.16 -6.55 7.24
CA GLN A 30 -11.77 -5.47 8.00
C GLN A 30 -11.62 -4.16 7.23
N LEU A 31 -12.70 -3.38 7.16
CA LEU A 31 -12.72 -2.05 6.57
C LEU A 31 -13.20 -1.05 7.62
N VAL A 32 -12.38 -0.05 7.92
CA VAL A 32 -12.76 1.07 8.77
C VAL A 32 -12.91 2.29 7.87
N HIS A 33 -14.13 2.81 7.78
CA HIS A 33 -14.42 4.03 7.06
C HIS A 33 -14.58 5.18 8.06
N ILE A 34 -13.75 6.21 7.89
CA ILE A 34 -13.79 7.43 8.69
C ILE A 34 -14.29 8.54 7.76
N ASN A 35 -15.54 8.94 7.94
CA ASN A 35 -16.13 10.02 7.17
C ASN A 35 -15.87 11.35 7.89
N HIS A 36 -15.34 12.32 7.17
CA HIS A 36 -15.01 13.64 7.67
C HIS A 36 -15.19 14.70 6.58
N LYS A 37 -15.85 15.81 6.92
CA LYS A 37 -16.27 16.83 5.95
C LYS A 37 -15.30 17.99 5.74
N SER A 38 -14.21 18.09 6.52
CA SER A 38 -13.35 19.30 6.47
C SER A 38 -12.23 19.26 5.43
N SER A 39 -12.08 18.17 4.67
CA SER A 39 -11.05 18.05 3.64
C SER A 39 -11.56 17.28 2.42
N PRO A 40 -11.20 17.70 1.20
CA PRO A 40 -11.47 16.93 -0.02
C PRO A 40 -10.52 15.73 -0.17
N LEU A 41 -9.47 15.63 0.66
CA LEU A 41 -8.51 14.54 0.58
C LEU A 41 -9.15 13.20 0.95
N VAL A 42 -8.88 12.20 0.13
CA VAL A 42 -9.23 10.81 0.41
C VAL A 42 -7.93 10.06 0.69
N GLN A 43 -7.89 9.38 1.83
CA GLN A 43 -6.74 8.59 2.27
C GLN A 43 -7.16 7.15 2.47
N GLY A 44 -6.36 6.22 1.94
CA GLY A 44 -6.50 4.79 2.11
C GLY A 44 -5.26 4.24 2.79
N TYR A 45 -5.47 3.41 3.80
CA TYR A 45 -4.43 2.68 4.51
C TYR A 45 -4.75 1.18 4.37
N PHE A 46 -3.81 0.43 3.81
CA PHE A 46 -3.93 -1.01 3.56
C PHE A 46 -2.86 -1.70 4.40
N ALA A 47 -3.24 -2.07 5.62
CA ALA A 47 -2.35 -2.73 6.56
C ALA A 47 -2.38 -4.25 6.37
N VAL A 48 -1.19 -4.84 6.29
CA VAL A 48 -0.97 -6.28 6.27
C VAL A 48 -0.09 -6.61 7.46
N ALA A 49 -0.54 -7.51 8.34
CA ALA A 49 0.31 -8.01 9.40
C ALA A 49 1.47 -8.79 8.78
N THR A 50 2.70 -8.42 9.16
CA THR A 50 3.92 -9.03 8.65
C THR A 50 4.80 -9.38 9.83
N GLU A 51 5.27 -10.62 9.88
CA GLU A 51 6.19 -11.09 10.91
C GLU A 51 7.51 -11.47 10.25
N CYS A 52 8.62 -11.08 10.88
CA CYS A 52 9.96 -11.44 10.44
C CYS A 52 10.71 -12.02 11.63
N LEU A 53 10.97 -13.32 11.60
CA LEU A 53 11.65 -14.03 12.70
C LEU A 53 13.17 -13.91 12.65
N THR A 54 13.68 -13.15 11.67
CA THR A 54 15.10 -12.95 11.36
C THR A 54 15.37 -11.49 11.04
N ASP A 55 16.63 -11.07 11.09
CA ASP A 55 17.05 -9.72 10.69
C ASP A 55 17.25 -9.57 9.17
N SER A 56 16.56 -10.39 8.37
CA SER A 56 16.69 -10.44 6.91
C SER A 56 16.05 -9.25 6.18
N GLY A 57 15.23 -8.45 6.88
CA GLY A 57 14.50 -7.33 6.28
C GLY A 57 13.39 -7.73 5.31
N THR A 58 12.98 -9.00 5.27
CA THR A 58 12.08 -9.55 4.24
C THR A 58 10.78 -8.75 4.04
N PRO A 59 10.07 -8.28 5.10
CA PRO A 59 8.88 -7.45 4.89
C PRO A 59 9.17 -6.10 4.23
N HIS A 60 10.28 -5.45 4.60
CA HIS A 60 10.70 -4.17 4.02
C HIS A 60 11.16 -4.36 2.57
N THR A 61 11.88 -5.44 2.26
CA THR A 61 12.19 -5.83 0.89
C THR A 61 10.93 -6.03 0.06
N LEU A 62 9.95 -6.78 0.57
CA LEU A 62 8.70 -7.02 -0.15
C LEU A 62 7.91 -5.71 -0.37
N GLU A 63 7.90 -4.81 0.61
CA GLU A 63 7.31 -3.48 0.49
C GLU A 63 7.80 -2.75 -0.77
N HIS A 64 9.11 -2.72 -1.00
CA HIS A 64 9.71 -2.11 -2.19
C HIS A 64 9.36 -2.87 -3.47
N LEU A 65 9.49 -4.19 -3.45
CA LEU A 65 9.33 -5.03 -4.64
C LEU A 65 7.92 -4.96 -5.23
N ILE A 66 6.88 -4.76 -4.41
CA ILE A 66 5.52 -4.65 -4.96
C ILE A 66 5.33 -3.41 -5.85
N PHE A 67 6.14 -2.35 -5.70
CA PHE A 67 6.07 -1.16 -6.56
C PHE A 67 6.76 -1.35 -7.92
N MET A 68 7.48 -2.47 -8.10
CA MET A 68 8.16 -2.78 -9.36
C MET A 68 7.20 -3.31 -10.43
N GLY A 69 5.98 -3.65 -10.05
CA GLY A 69 4.91 -4.04 -10.95
C GLY A 69 3.99 -5.11 -10.37
N SER A 70 2.90 -5.35 -11.08
CA SER A 70 1.89 -6.35 -10.75
C SER A 70 1.55 -7.21 -11.95
N LYS A 71 0.85 -8.32 -11.72
CA LYS A 71 0.42 -9.23 -12.81
C LYS A 71 -0.40 -8.52 -13.89
N LYS A 72 -1.26 -7.55 -13.54
CA LYS A 72 -2.03 -6.79 -14.54
C LYS A 72 -1.30 -5.57 -15.08
N PHE A 73 -0.39 -4.99 -14.28
CA PHE A 73 0.38 -3.80 -14.64
C PHE A 73 1.87 -4.07 -14.39
N PRO A 74 2.53 -4.85 -15.27
CA PRO A 74 3.88 -5.36 -15.05
C PRO A 74 4.96 -4.33 -15.43
N TYR A 75 4.79 -3.08 -15.01
CA TYR A 75 5.65 -1.97 -15.40
C TYR A 75 6.10 -1.15 -14.18
N LYS A 76 7.42 -1.07 -13.96
CA LYS A 76 8.01 -0.19 -12.94
C LYS A 76 7.62 1.26 -13.19
N GLY A 77 7.30 2.00 -12.12
CA GLY A 77 6.89 3.42 -12.19
C GLY A 77 5.48 3.68 -12.72
N PHE A 78 4.70 2.63 -12.99
CA PHE A 78 3.31 2.78 -13.45
C PHE A 78 2.43 3.47 -12.41
N LEU A 79 2.58 3.11 -11.12
CA LEU A 79 1.81 3.72 -10.03
C LEU A 79 2.07 5.22 -9.91
N ASP A 80 3.32 5.67 -10.07
CA ASP A 80 3.67 7.09 -10.03
C ASP A 80 3.04 7.84 -11.19
N THR A 81 3.14 7.28 -12.39
CA THR A 81 2.56 7.87 -13.60
C THR A 81 1.04 7.96 -13.50
N ALA A 82 0.38 6.86 -13.12
CA ALA A 82 -1.07 6.80 -12.96
C ALA A 82 -1.56 7.68 -11.79
N GLY A 83 -0.78 7.76 -10.71
CA GLY A 83 -1.03 8.62 -9.56
C GLY A 83 -1.02 10.09 -9.96
N ASN A 84 0.02 10.55 -10.66
CA ASN A 84 0.11 11.92 -11.16
C ASN A 84 -1.11 12.28 -12.03
N LEU A 85 -1.51 11.41 -12.96
CA LEU A 85 -2.70 11.60 -13.79
C LEU A 85 -4.02 11.64 -12.98
N CYS A 86 -4.04 11.00 -11.81
CA CYS A 86 -5.19 10.96 -10.91
C CYS A 86 -5.10 11.97 -9.76
N MET A 87 -4.14 12.91 -9.76
CA MET A 87 -3.86 13.79 -8.61
C MET A 87 -3.77 13.01 -7.29
N SER A 88 -3.05 11.89 -7.35
CA SER A 88 -2.92 10.91 -6.27
C SER A 88 -1.44 10.56 -6.05
N SER A 89 -1.11 10.19 -4.82
CA SER A 89 0.21 9.70 -4.44
C SER A 89 0.09 8.39 -3.69
N THR A 90 1.07 7.52 -3.88
CA THR A 90 1.21 6.27 -3.14
C THR A 90 2.46 6.31 -2.29
N ASN A 91 2.43 5.67 -1.13
CA ASN A 91 3.60 5.48 -0.29
C ASN A 91 3.42 4.19 0.50
N ALA A 92 4.45 3.69 1.16
CA ALA A 92 4.36 2.57 2.06
C ALA A 92 5.35 2.73 3.22
N TRP A 93 5.17 1.91 4.24
CA TRP A 93 6.14 1.77 5.31
C TRP A 93 5.99 0.41 5.99
N THR A 94 7.10 -0.08 6.51
CA THR A 94 7.18 -1.33 7.25
C THR A 94 7.58 -1.07 8.70
N ALA A 95 6.73 -1.50 9.62
CA ALA A 95 7.02 -1.59 11.05
C ALA A 95 7.34 -3.04 11.45
N THR A 96 7.61 -3.25 12.73
CA THR A 96 7.99 -4.57 13.27
C THR A 96 6.93 -5.65 13.05
N ASP A 97 5.65 -5.28 13.06
CA ASP A 97 4.50 -6.22 13.06
C ASP A 97 3.56 -6.05 11.86
N GLN A 98 3.84 -5.08 10.98
CA GLN A 98 2.98 -4.79 9.84
C GLN A 98 3.70 -4.01 8.74
N THR A 99 3.23 -4.20 7.52
CA THR A 99 3.52 -3.33 6.39
C THR A 99 2.24 -2.62 5.97
N VAL A 100 2.29 -1.30 5.83
CA VAL A 100 1.13 -0.46 5.51
C VAL A 100 1.39 0.29 4.21
N TYR A 101 0.51 0.02 3.25
CA TYR A 101 0.49 0.69 1.96
C TYR A 101 -0.51 1.83 2.02
N THR A 102 -0.18 2.98 1.45
CA THR A 102 -0.99 4.20 1.54
C THR A 102 -1.27 4.78 0.15
N LEU A 103 -2.52 5.24 -0.03
CA LEU A 103 -2.96 5.94 -1.21
C LEU A 103 -3.64 7.23 -0.77
N THR A 104 -3.14 8.37 -1.21
CA THR A 104 -3.76 9.67 -0.98
C THR A 104 -4.19 10.27 -2.31
N SER A 105 -5.35 10.90 -2.35
CA SER A 105 -5.88 11.53 -3.56
C SER A 105 -6.61 12.82 -3.26
N ALA A 106 -6.51 13.80 -4.16
CA ALA A 106 -7.34 15.00 -4.17
C ALA A 106 -8.76 14.67 -4.64
N GLY A 107 -9.51 13.96 -3.80
CA GLY A 107 -10.91 13.60 -4.03
C GLY A 107 -11.14 12.15 -4.46
N TRP A 108 -12.40 11.74 -4.39
CA TRP A 108 -12.81 10.35 -4.65
C TRP A 108 -12.58 9.90 -6.09
N THR A 109 -12.66 10.81 -7.07
CA THR A 109 -12.55 10.45 -8.50
C THR A 109 -11.17 9.91 -8.86
N GLY A 110 -10.10 10.50 -8.34
CA GLY A 110 -8.74 9.99 -8.52
C GLY A 110 -8.53 8.71 -7.73
N PHE A 111 -8.91 8.74 -6.45
CA PHE A 111 -8.79 7.59 -5.55
C PHE A 111 -9.40 6.31 -6.13
N LYS A 112 -10.67 6.36 -6.57
CA LYS A 112 -11.37 5.17 -7.08
C LYS A 112 -10.78 4.62 -8.37
N LYS A 113 -10.11 5.47 -9.18
CA LYS A 113 -9.46 5.06 -10.43
C LYS A 113 -8.16 4.32 -10.14
N LEU A 114 -7.36 4.84 -9.20
CA LEU A 114 -6.06 4.25 -8.88
C LEU A 114 -6.18 3.04 -7.94
N LEU A 115 -7.18 3.01 -7.06
CA LEU A 115 -7.41 1.94 -6.09
C LEU A 115 -7.29 0.51 -6.67
N PRO A 116 -7.97 0.13 -7.77
CA PRO A 116 -7.85 -1.24 -8.30
C PRO A 116 -6.44 -1.58 -8.82
N VAL A 117 -5.70 -0.59 -9.34
CA VAL A 117 -4.30 -0.76 -9.76
C VAL A 117 -3.42 -1.01 -8.54
N TYR A 118 -3.62 -0.18 -7.50
CA TYR A 118 -2.84 -0.25 -6.27
C TYR A 118 -3.07 -1.57 -5.52
N LEU A 119 -4.33 -2.03 -5.45
CA LEU A 119 -4.67 -3.33 -4.87
C LEU A 119 -4.08 -4.50 -5.66
N ASP A 120 -3.91 -4.39 -6.98
CA ASP A 120 -3.25 -5.45 -7.76
C ASP A 120 -1.75 -5.53 -7.46
N HIS A 121 -1.09 -4.40 -7.18
CA HIS A 121 0.32 -4.40 -6.72
C HIS A 121 0.46 -5.06 -5.35
N ILE A 122 -0.43 -4.76 -4.41
CA ILE A 122 -0.39 -5.35 -3.07
C ILE A 122 -0.70 -6.86 -3.11
N LEU A 123 -1.70 -7.29 -3.88
CA LEU A 123 -2.19 -8.67 -3.85
C LEU A 123 -1.57 -9.60 -4.90
N ASN A 124 -1.08 -9.04 -6.01
CA ASN A 124 -0.56 -9.77 -7.16
C ASN A 124 0.73 -9.14 -7.72
N PRO A 125 1.78 -8.94 -6.91
CA PRO A 125 3.04 -8.38 -7.40
C PRO A 125 3.73 -9.33 -8.39
N THR A 126 4.59 -8.79 -9.25
CA THR A 126 5.36 -9.59 -10.22
C THR A 126 6.52 -10.36 -9.57
N LEU A 127 7.28 -9.70 -8.67
CA LEU A 127 8.43 -10.24 -7.94
C LEU A 127 9.48 -10.94 -8.86
N SER A 128 10.11 -10.18 -9.76
CA SER A 128 11.14 -10.73 -10.65
C SER A 128 12.55 -10.68 -10.06
N ASP A 129 13.46 -11.52 -10.55
CA ASP A 129 14.85 -11.55 -10.13
C ASP A 129 15.56 -10.21 -10.43
N GLU A 130 15.22 -9.56 -11.53
CA GLU A 130 15.76 -8.24 -11.90
C GLU A 130 15.32 -7.16 -10.91
N ALA A 131 14.06 -7.23 -10.43
CA ALA A 131 13.58 -6.33 -9.38
C ALA A 131 14.38 -6.53 -8.10
N CYS A 132 14.63 -7.79 -7.70
CA CYS A 132 15.46 -8.12 -6.54
C CYS A 132 16.89 -7.58 -6.66
N LEU A 133 17.53 -7.73 -7.83
CA LEU A 133 18.87 -7.21 -8.07
C LEU A 133 18.93 -5.69 -7.88
N THR A 134 17.96 -4.94 -8.39
CA THR A 134 17.97 -3.47 -8.30
C THR A 134 17.54 -2.94 -6.93
N GLU A 135 16.46 -3.47 -6.35
CA GLU A 135 15.85 -2.92 -5.14
C GLU A 135 16.45 -3.48 -3.86
N VAL A 136 16.95 -4.73 -3.86
CA VAL A 136 17.34 -5.42 -2.62
C VAL A 136 18.86 -5.35 -2.44
N HIS A 137 19.58 -6.12 -3.26
CA HIS A 137 21.03 -6.22 -3.16
C HIS A 137 21.63 -6.75 -4.46
N HIS A 138 22.74 -6.15 -4.88
CA HIS A 138 23.66 -6.68 -5.88
C HIS A 138 25.07 -6.15 -5.64
N ILE A 139 26.06 -6.80 -6.27
CA ILE A 139 27.43 -6.29 -6.37
C ILE A 139 27.54 -5.47 -7.65
N ASP A 140 27.97 -4.21 -7.52
CA ASP A 140 28.29 -3.36 -8.67
C ASP A 140 29.46 -3.99 -9.46
N PRO A 141 29.30 -4.33 -10.75
CA PRO A 141 30.33 -5.04 -11.49
C PRO A 141 31.56 -4.17 -11.81
N GLU A 142 31.45 -2.84 -11.78
CA GLU A 142 32.56 -1.92 -12.07
C GLU A 142 33.37 -1.61 -10.82
N LYS A 143 32.67 -1.40 -9.69
CA LYS A 143 33.30 -0.97 -8.42
C LYS A 143 33.51 -2.10 -7.43
N LEU A 144 32.88 -3.26 -7.64
CA LEU A 144 32.88 -4.42 -6.75
C LEU A 144 32.41 -4.07 -5.32
N THR A 145 31.42 -3.19 -5.22
CA THR A 145 30.83 -2.73 -3.95
C THR A 145 29.37 -3.15 -3.85
N ASP A 146 28.87 -3.35 -2.63
CA ASP A 146 27.45 -3.60 -2.37
C ASP A 146 26.58 -2.40 -2.81
N LYS A 147 25.47 -2.71 -3.46
CA LYS A 147 24.43 -1.76 -3.86
C LYS A 147 23.06 -2.39 -3.71
N GLY A 148 22.03 -1.54 -3.65
CA GLY A 148 20.63 -1.94 -3.56
C GLY A 148 19.85 -0.87 -2.80
N VAL A 149 18.62 -0.58 -3.22
CA VAL A 149 17.82 0.50 -2.61
C VAL A 149 17.56 0.24 -1.13
N VAL A 150 17.22 -1.01 -0.77
CA VAL A 150 16.95 -1.43 0.62
C VAL A 150 18.23 -1.64 1.42
N TYR A 151 19.35 -1.99 0.76
CA TYR A 151 20.64 -2.19 1.42
C TYR A 151 21.33 -0.88 1.81
N SER A 152 21.15 0.19 1.03
CA SER A 152 21.92 1.44 1.12
C SER A 152 21.54 2.33 2.31
#